data_AF-A0A832QEK0-F1
#
_entry.id   AF-A0A832QEK0-F1
#
_cell.length_a   1.000
_cell.length_b   1.000
_cell.length_c   1.000
_cell.angle_alpha   90.00
_cell.angle_beta   90.00
_cell.angle_gamma   90.00
#
_symmetry.space_group_name_H-M   'P 1'
#
loop_
_entity.id
_entity.type
_entity.pdbx_description
1 polymer ?
#
loop_
_entity_poly.entity_id
_entity_poly.type
_entity_poly.pdbx_seq_one_letter_code
_entity_poly.pdbx_strand_id
1 'polypeptide(L)'
;MVSKGSSKLNVSRPIFMLSVAFVALVAFVIINLVVVFIDAARDRQNLDHASELRALSYRLTGLSRDATNGDEAAFSELRSVVGQMDSSWDQLRDSGGELPTDSLTAFESSFAGIQTQAGEIIEGQETIIFLHDVVSTLNDRLPQLQDQHTQVVDTLLDGRAPADQVAVAQAQSWRAERVGRNVDKMLAGGADAEAAADQFNRDANLFGRVLEGMKNGDIALGISRVTDSRARESLEQISTQFEFVSNSVQEIFDATPALFRARQASDRILDQSPALLESINGLSEAISALPANRTLSN
;
A
#
# COMPACT_ATOMS: atom_id res chain seq x y z
N MET A 1 81.53 44.02 23.07
CA MET A 1 80.56 43.40 24.01
C MET A 1 79.47 44.41 24.30
N VAL A 2 78.27 44.24 23.74
CA VAL A 2 77.10 45.07 24.04
C VAL A 2 76.20 44.27 24.97
N SER A 3 76.00 44.79 26.18
CA SER A 3 75.18 44.17 27.24
C SER A 3 73.70 44.49 27.00
N LYS A 4 72.88 43.44 26.83
CA LYS A 4 71.41 43.53 26.75
C LYS A 4 70.85 43.84 28.14
N GLY A 5 70.28 45.02 28.33
CA GLY A 5 69.45 45.35 29.49
C GLY A 5 68.09 44.65 29.39
N SER A 6 67.79 43.76 30.32
CA SER A 6 66.48 43.13 30.47
C SER A 6 65.55 44.05 31.27
N SER A 7 64.66 44.76 30.57
CA SER A 7 63.54 45.49 31.18
C SER A 7 62.58 44.49 31.81
N LYS A 8 62.49 44.46 33.14
CA LYS A 8 61.45 43.72 33.86
C LYS A 8 60.15 44.50 33.76
N LEU A 9 59.20 44.01 32.97
CA LEU A 9 57.83 44.52 32.93
C LEU A 9 57.17 44.36 34.31
N ASN A 10 57.05 45.45 35.06
CA ASN A 10 56.15 45.53 36.21
C ASN A 10 54.72 45.68 35.68
N VAL A 11 54.08 44.57 35.31
CA VAL A 11 52.66 44.55 34.98
C VAL A 11 51.90 44.92 36.26
N SER A 12 51.17 46.03 36.25
CA SER A 12 50.33 46.39 37.38
C SER A 12 49.24 45.31 37.54
N ARG A 13 48.97 44.88 38.78
CA ARG A 13 47.89 43.93 39.11
C ARG A 13 46.58 44.14 38.32
N PRO A 14 46.08 45.38 38.12
CA PRO A 14 44.87 45.60 37.31
C PRO A 14 45.02 45.26 35.82
N ILE A 15 46.19 45.50 35.21
CA ILE A 15 46.44 45.15 33.79
C ILE A 15 46.47 43.63 33.62
N PHE A 16 47.07 42.90 34.57
CA PHE A 16 47.06 41.44 34.54
C PHE A 16 45.64 40.88 34.68
N MET A 17 44.83 41.40 35.61
CA MET A 17 43.43 40.99 35.76
C MET A 17 42.58 41.29 34.51
N LEU A 18 42.77 42.45 33.89
CA LEU A 18 42.08 42.82 32.66
C LEU A 18 42.43 41.87 31.50
N SER A 19 43.70 41.51 31.35
CA SER A 19 44.15 40.56 30.34
C SER A 19 43.56 39.16 30.55
N VAL A 20 43.50 38.68 31.79
CA VAL A 20 42.87 37.40 32.13
C VAL A 20 41.36 37.44 31.86
N ALA A 21 40.68 38.52 32.25
CA ALA A 21 39.26 38.71 31.96
C ALA A 21 38.97 38.79 30.45
N PHE A 22 39.84 39.44 29.68
CA PHE A 22 39.73 39.50 28.22
C PHE A 22 39.91 38.13 27.57
N VAL A 23 40.91 37.35 28.00
CA VAL A 23 41.10 35.97 27.51
C VAL A 23 39.91 35.09 27.87
N ALA A 24 39.36 35.23 29.09
CA ALA A 24 38.16 34.50 29.50
C ALA A 24 36.93 34.88 28.65
N LEU A 25 36.76 36.17 28.34
CA LEU A 25 35.69 36.65 27.45
C LEU A 25 35.84 36.07 26.04
N VAL A 26 37.04 36.11 25.47
CA VAL A 26 37.32 35.56 24.13
C VAL A 26 37.07 34.05 24.11
N ALA A 27 37.53 33.32 25.12
CA ALA A 27 37.25 31.89 25.24
C ALA A 27 35.74 31.60 25.34
N PHE A 28 35.01 32.40 26.12
CA PHE A 28 33.55 32.30 26.24
C PHE A 28 32.83 32.54 24.91
N VAL A 29 33.22 33.57 24.15
CA VAL A 29 32.67 33.86 22.82
C VAL A 29 32.98 32.73 21.84
N ILE A 30 34.20 32.18 21.85
CA ILE A 30 34.58 31.05 20.98
C ILE A 30 33.74 29.81 21.32
N ILE A 31 33.59 29.47 22.61
CA ILE A 31 32.77 28.34 23.05
C ILE A 31 31.32 28.52 22.58
N ASN A 32 30.74 29.70 22.77
CA ASN A 32 29.38 30.00 22.30
C ASN A 32 29.26 29.89 20.78
N LEU A 33 30.23 30.42 20.02
CA LEU A 33 30.23 30.31 18.56
C LEU A 33 30.26 28.84 18.11
N VAL A 34 31.07 28.00 18.77
CA VAL A 34 31.15 26.56 18.47
C VAL A 34 29.83 25.87 18.77
N VAL A 35 29.20 26.15 19.92
CA VAL A 35 27.88 25.59 20.28
C VAL A 35 26.82 26.00 19.26
N VAL A 36 26.72 27.29 18.94
CA VAL A 36 25.78 27.81 17.92
C VAL A 36 25.99 27.15 16.57
N PHE A 37 27.24 26.89 16.18
CA PHE A 37 27.54 26.21 14.92
C PHE A 37 27.09 24.74 14.92
N ILE A 38 27.33 24.01 16.01
CA ILE A 38 26.88 22.62 16.18
C ILE A 38 25.34 22.55 16.16
N ASP A 39 24.69 23.44 16.90
CA ASP A 39 23.23 23.53 16.98
C ASP A 39 22.61 23.84 15.61
N ALA A 40 23.17 24.82 14.89
CA ALA A 40 22.70 25.16 13.55
C ALA A 40 22.88 24.01 12.55
N ALA A 41 23.96 23.23 12.65
CA ALA A 41 24.17 22.05 11.81
C ALA A 41 23.15 20.95 12.10
N ARG A 42 22.86 20.71 13.39
CA ARG A 42 21.85 19.75 13.85
C ARG A 42 20.43 20.15 13.45
N ASP A 43 20.06 21.41 13.61
CA ASP A 43 18.74 21.91 13.18
C ASP A 43 18.55 21.73 11.67
N ARG A 44 19.58 22.06 10.89
CA ARG A 44 19.55 21.86 9.44
C ARG A 44 19.34 20.40 9.08
N GLN A 45 20.07 19.50 9.71
CA GLN A 45 19.91 18.06 9.50
C GLN A 45 18.49 17.60 9.86
N ASN A 46 17.93 18.10 10.98
CA ASN A 46 16.57 17.76 11.38
C ASN A 46 15.51 18.29 10.40
N LEU A 47 15.72 19.48 9.83
CA LEU A 47 14.87 20.02 8.76
C LEU A 47 14.97 19.19 7.47
N ASP A 48 16.16 18.67 7.16
CA ASP A 48 16.37 17.78 6.01
C ASP A 48 15.58 16.46 6.23
N HIS A 49 15.65 15.85 7.42
CA HIS A 49 14.85 14.67 7.78
C HIS A 49 13.33 14.94 7.74
N ALA A 50 12.87 16.08 8.28
CA ALA A 50 11.45 16.45 8.21
C ALA A 50 10.98 16.65 6.75
N SER A 51 11.86 17.16 5.88
CA SER A 51 11.58 17.33 4.45
C SER A 51 11.53 15.99 3.71
N GLU A 52 12.41 15.05 4.06
CA GLU A 52 12.40 13.67 3.56
C GLU A 52 11.12 12.94 3.98
N LEU A 53 10.74 13.01 5.25
CA LEU A 53 9.47 12.45 5.76
C LEU A 53 8.26 13.00 4.98
N ARG A 54 8.25 14.31 4.69
CA ARG A 54 7.20 14.92 3.88
C ARG A 54 7.16 14.33 2.46
N ALA A 55 8.31 14.23 1.79
CA ALA A 55 8.39 13.66 0.45
C ALA A 55 7.94 12.19 0.40
N LEU A 56 8.35 11.39 1.38
CA LEU A 56 7.98 9.98 1.51
C LEU A 56 6.48 9.80 1.78
N SER A 57 5.88 10.66 2.62
CA SER A 57 4.44 10.62 2.90
C SER A 57 3.57 10.80 1.66
N TYR A 58 4.00 11.62 0.69
CA TYR A 58 3.27 11.75 -0.58
C TYR A 58 3.37 10.49 -1.44
N ARG A 59 4.50 9.78 -1.43
CA ARG A 59 4.68 8.53 -2.19
C ARG A 59 3.89 7.37 -1.58
N LEU A 60 3.81 7.33 -0.25
CA LEU A 60 3.14 6.28 0.51
C LEU A 60 1.72 5.99 0.00
N THR A 61 0.88 7.02 -0.13
CA THR A 61 -0.53 6.87 -0.53
C THR A 61 -0.69 6.20 -1.90
N GLY A 62 0.09 6.66 -2.89
CA GLY A 62 0.09 6.08 -4.24
C GLY A 62 0.54 4.62 -4.22
N LEU A 63 1.65 4.33 -3.53
CA LEU A 63 2.20 2.99 -3.41
C LEU A 63 1.25 2.02 -2.70
N SER A 64 0.56 2.47 -1.64
CA SER A 64 -0.47 1.66 -0.96
C SER A 64 -1.60 1.28 -1.90
N ARG A 65 -2.07 2.24 -2.71
CA ARG A 65 -3.12 1.99 -3.70
C ARG A 65 -2.63 1.05 -4.81
N ASP A 66 -1.45 1.29 -5.35
CA ASP A 66 -0.93 0.51 -6.47
C ASP A 66 -0.61 -0.93 -6.03
N ALA A 67 -0.07 -1.12 -4.82
CA ALA A 67 0.13 -2.44 -4.21
C ALA A 67 -1.20 -3.20 -4.03
N THR A 68 -2.25 -2.55 -3.52
CA THR A 68 -3.57 -3.19 -3.37
C THR A 68 -4.28 -3.49 -4.70
N ASN A 69 -3.79 -2.92 -5.81
CA ASN A 69 -4.22 -3.25 -7.18
C ASN A 69 -3.35 -4.33 -7.84
N GLY A 70 -2.49 -5.01 -7.06
CA GLY A 70 -1.69 -6.14 -7.53
C GLY A 70 -0.37 -5.75 -8.18
N ASP A 71 0.10 -4.50 -8.08
CA ASP A 71 1.43 -4.13 -8.56
C ASP A 71 2.52 -4.66 -7.61
N GLU A 72 3.21 -5.71 -8.05
CA GLU A 72 4.31 -6.35 -7.30
C GLU A 72 5.44 -5.37 -6.95
N ALA A 73 5.80 -4.46 -7.86
CA ALA A 73 6.85 -3.48 -7.62
C ALA A 73 6.43 -2.49 -6.53
N ALA A 74 5.15 -2.08 -6.52
CA ALA A 74 4.61 -1.17 -5.51
C ALA A 74 4.70 -1.74 -4.09
N PHE A 75 4.55 -3.05 -3.87
CA PHE A 75 4.79 -3.66 -2.55
C PHE A 75 6.24 -3.48 -2.08
N SER A 76 7.20 -3.70 -2.98
CA SER A 76 8.62 -3.55 -2.67
C SER A 76 8.97 -2.09 -2.35
N GLU A 77 8.43 -1.15 -3.12
CA GLU A 77 8.61 0.29 -2.90
C GLU A 77 7.91 0.77 -1.64
N LEU A 78 6.69 0.28 -1.34
CA LEU A 78 5.96 0.60 -0.11
C LEU A 78 6.77 0.20 1.12
N ARG A 79 7.31 -1.02 1.14
CA ARG A 79 8.19 -1.50 2.22
C ARG A 79 9.43 -0.62 2.36
N SER A 80 10.03 -0.20 1.24
CA SER A 80 11.18 0.69 1.24
C SER A 80 10.85 2.07 1.80
N VAL A 81 9.73 2.67 1.37
CA VAL A 81 9.27 3.99 1.83
C VAL A 81 8.99 3.97 3.33
N VAL A 82 8.27 2.98 3.84
CA VAL A 82 7.99 2.85 5.28
C VAL A 82 9.29 2.69 6.08
N GLY A 83 10.24 1.88 5.60
CA GLY A 83 11.55 1.73 6.25
C GLY A 83 12.41 3.01 6.21
N GLN A 84 12.35 3.78 5.13
CA GLN A 84 13.05 5.08 5.04
C GLN A 84 12.43 6.11 5.98
N MET A 85 11.10 6.12 6.12
CA MET A 85 10.41 6.99 7.07
C MET A 85 10.78 6.63 8.51
N ASP A 86 10.83 5.33 8.83
CA ASP A 86 11.24 4.83 10.14
C ASP A 86 12.67 5.26 10.49
N SER A 87 13.61 5.06 9.55
CA SER A 87 15.00 5.48 9.76
C SER A 87 15.17 7.01 9.88
N SER A 88 14.42 7.79 9.08
CA SER A 88 14.43 9.25 9.16
C SER A 88 13.86 9.75 10.48
N TRP A 89 12.81 9.09 10.96
CA TRP A 89 12.19 9.37 12.26
C TRP A 89 13.14 9.05 13.41
N ASP A 90 13.77 7.87 13.41
CA ASP A 90 14.75 7.48 14.43
C ASP A 90 15.88 8.51 14.54
N GLN A 91 16.43 8.95 13.40
CA GLN A 91 17.50 9.96 13.38
C GLN A 91 17.04 11.31 13.94
N LEU A 92 15.82 11.76 13.58
CA LEU A 92 15.25 13.01 14.08
C LEU A 92 14.93 12.92 15.58
N ARG A 93 14.41 11.79 16.05
CA ARG A 93 14.11 11.55 17.47
C ARG A 93 15.39 11.56 18.31
N ASP A 94 16.44 10.90 17.85
CA ASP A 94 17.72 10.78 18.57
C ASP A 94 18.44 12.14 18.67
N SER A 95 18.34 12.98 17.64
CA SER A 95 18.89 14.34 17.63
C SER A 95 17.93 15.40 18.22
N GLY A 96 16.67 15.02 18.49
CA GLY A 96 15.55 15.89 18.77
C GLY A 96 15.31 16.25 20.23
N GLY A 97 16.31 16.08 21.11
CA GLY A 97 16.15 16.30 22.56
C GLY A 97 15.72 17.70 23.00
N GLU A 98 15.79 18.70 22.12
CA GLU A 98 15.33 20.07 22.35
C GLU A 98 13.94 20.36 21.77
N LEU A 99 13.37 19.41 21.02
CA LEU A 99 12.05 19.55 20.43
C LEU A 99 10.96 19.37 21.50
N PRO A 100 9.81 20.06 21.37
CA PRO A 100 8.68 19.85 22.25
C PRO A 100 8.22 18.40 22.22
N THR A 101 8.05 17.78 23.39
CA THR A 101 7.58 16.40 23.53
C THR A 101 6.25 16.17 22.81
N ASP A 102 5.36 17.16 22.82
CA ASP A 102 4.05 17.08 22.17
C ASP A 102 4.19 16.93 20.64
N SER A 103 5.13 17.64 20.02
CA SER A 103 5.39 17.54 18.57
C SER A 103 5.96 16.17 18.20
N LEU A 104 6.87 15.63 19.02
CA LEU A 104 7.42 14.29 18.82
C LEU A 104 6.34 13.22 18.96
N THR A 105 5.53 13.31 20.02
CA THR A 105 4.45 12.35 20.31
C THR A 105 3.37 12.37 19.23
N ALA A 106 3.02 13.55 18.71
CA ALA A 106 2.02 13.71 17.66
C ALA A 106 2.45 13.02 16.35
N PHE A 107 3.71 13.19 15.95
CA PHE A 107 4.25 12.50 14.78
C PHE A 107 4.35 10.99 15.03
N GLU A 108 4.90 10.56 16.17
CA GLU A 108 5.06 9.15 16.52
C GLU A 108 3.73 8.41 16.47
N SER A 109 2.67 8.98 17.06
CA SER A 109 1.33 8.38 17.03
C SER A 109 0.75 8.30 15.61
N SER A 110 0.96 9.33 14.80
CA SER A 110 0.47 9.35 13.41
C SER A 110 1.22 8.32 12.55
N PHE A 111 2.54 8.25 12.71
CA PHE A 111 3.39 7.33 11.97
C PHE A 111 3.17 5.87 12.37
N ALA A 112 2.97 5.56 13.65
CA ALA A 112 2.65 4.21 14.10
C ALA A 112 1.32 3.68 13.49
N GLY A 113 0.34 4.56 13.32
CA GLY A 113 -0.91 4.25 12.61
C GLY A 113 -0.64 3.83 11.17
N ILE A 114 0.18 4.62 10.46
CA ILE A 114 0.61 4.34 9.08
C ILE A 114 1.40 3.03 8.98
N GLN A 115 2.36 2.79 9.88
CA GLN A 115 3.13 1.55 9.90
C GLN A 115 2.25 0.32 10.05
N THR A 116 1.22 0.40 10.91
CA THR A 116 0.25 -0.67 11.10
C THR A 116 -0.50 -0.95 9.80
N GLN A 117 -1.04 0.07 9.15
CA GLN A 117 -1.79 -0.12 7.89
C GLN A 117 -0.89 -0.60 6.75
N ALA A 118 0.32 -0.04 6.61
CA ALA A 118 1.24 -0.47 5.58
C ALA A 118 1.70 -1.92 5.81
N GLY A 119 1.84 -2.34 7.08
CA GLY A 119 2.06 -3.74 7.46
C GLY A 119 0.96 -4.66 6.95
N GLU A 120 -0.32 -4.32 7.17
CA GLU A 120 -1.46 -5.12 6.67
C GLU A 120 -1.43 -5.29 5.14
N ILE A 121 -1.05 -4.24 4.40
CA ILE A 121 -0.88 -4.31 2.94
C ILE A 121 0.27 -5.25 2.59
N ILE A 122 1.45 -5.02 3.16
CA ILE A 122 2.68 -5.76 2.85
C ILE A 122 2.54 -7.25 3.18
N GLU A 123 1.87 -7.60 4.28
CA GLU A 123 1.60 -8.99 4.67
C GLU A 123 0.69 -9.70 3.66
N GLY A 124 -0.21 -8.97 3.00
CA GLY A 124 -1.11 -9.51 1.97
C GLY A 124 -0.46 -9.72 0.59
N GLN A 125 0.82 -9.35 0.40
CA GLN A 125 1.49 -9.30 -0.91
C GLN A 125 1.28 -10.57 -1.75
N GLU A 126 1.67 -11.73 -1.23
CA GLU A 126 1.63 -13.00 -1.98
C GLU A 126 0.19 -13.33 -2.41
N THR A 127 -0.76 -13.24 -1.47
CA THR A 127 -2.17 -13.54 -1.72
C THR A 127 -2.81 -12.59 -2.72
N ILE A 128 -2.47 -11.29 -2.68
CA ILE A 128 -3.03 -10.28 -3.58
C ILE A 128 -2.50 -10.45 -5.00
N ILE A 129 -1.20 -10.71 -5.15
CA ILE A 129 -0.58 -10.97 -6.46
C ILE A 129 -1.20 -12.24 -7.07
N PHE A 130 -1.22 -13.32 -6.29
CA PHE A 130 -1.83 -14.58 -6.71
C PHE A 130 -3.29 -14.39 -7.17
N LEU A 131 -4.08 -13.63 -6.41
CA LEU A 131 -5.46 -13.34 -6.77
C LEU A 131 -5.55 -12.59 -8.11
N HIS A 132 -4.73 -11.55 -8.34
CA HIS A 132 -4.74 -10.81 -9.60
C HIS A 132 -4.33 -11.68 -10.79
N ASP A 133 -3.33 -12.56 -10.63
CA ASP A 133 -2.89 -13.49 -11.68
C ASP A 133 -3.98 -14.50 -12.06
N VAL A 134 -4.64 -15.06 -11.05
CA VAL A 134 -5.73 -16.01 -11.25
C VAL A 134 -6.91 -15.34 -11.94
N VAL A 135 -7.27 -14.13 -11.53
CA VAL A 135 -8.36 -13.36 -12.17
C VAL A 135 -7.99 -12.93 -13.59
N SER A 136 -6.75 -12.54 -13.86
CA SER A 136 -6.28 -12.26 -15.23
C SER A 136 -6.45 -13.49 -16.11
N THR A 137 -6.01 -14.65 -15.64
CA THR A 137 -6.14 -15.91 -16.38
C THR A 137 -7.61 -16.31 -16.59
N LEU A 138 -8.47 -16.05 -15.61
CA LEU A 138 -9.91 -16.25 -15.73
C LEU A 138 -10.50 -15.35 -16.83
N ASN A 139 -10.18 -14.06 -16.81
CA ASN A 139 -10.68 -13.08 -17.78
C ASN A 139 -10.24 -13.38 -19.22
N ASP A 140 -9.06 -13.97 -19.41
CA ASP A 140 -8.59 -14.42 -20.73
C ASP A 140 -9.39 -15.61 -21.28
N ARG A 141 -9.98 -16.43 -20.39
CA ARG A 141 -10.71 -17.66 -20.76
C ARG A 141 -12.22 -17.45 -20.90
N LEU A 142 -12.80 -16.53 -20.13
CA LEU A 142 -14.26 -16.30 -20.13
C LEU A 142 -14.84 -15.94 -21.51
N PRO A 143 -14.19 -15.13 -22.37
CA PRO A 143 -14.69 -14.89 -23.72
C PRO A 143 -14.76 -16.17 -24.56
N GLN A 144 -13.76 -17.04 -24.46
CA GLN A 144 -13.74 -18.31 -25.20
C GLN A 144 -14.89 -19.21 -24.76
N LEU A 145 -15.15 -19.29 -23.45
CA LEU A 145 -16.30 -20.04 -22.91
C LEU A 145 -17.66 -19.48 -23.39
N GLN A 146 -17.78 -18.16 -23.54
CA GLN A 146 -18.98 -17.51 -24.07
C GLN A 146 -19.22 -17.86 -25.55
N ASP A 147 -18.17 -17.80 -26.36
CA ASP A 147 -18.22 -18.14 -27.78
C ASP A 147 -18.59 -19.62 -27.98
N GLN A 148 -18.00 -20.51 -27.20
CA GLN A 148 -18.33 -21.94 -27.25
C GLN A 148 -19.77 -22.24 -26.82
N HIS A 149 -20.28 -21.56 -25.78
CA HIS A 149 -21.68 -21.71 -25.42
C HIS A 149 -22.63 -21.20 -26.51
N THR A 150 -22.25 -20.15 -27.24
CA THR A 150 -23.00 -19.68 -28.40
C THR A 150 -23.04 -20.76 -29.51
N GLN A 151 -21.92 -21.45 -29.76
CA GLN A 151 -21.87 -22.57 -30.71
C GLN A 151 -22.74 -23.76 -30.26
N VAL A 152 -22.82 -24.03 -28.95
CA VAL A 152 -23.75 -25.03 -28.40
C VAL A 152 -25.19 -24.63 -28.69
N VAL A 153 -25.56 -23.36 -28.49
CA VAL A 153 -26.90 -22.85 -28.82
C VAL A 153 -27.23 -23.05 -30.29
N ASP A 154 -26.33 -22.68 -31.20
CA ASP A 154 -26.53 -22.85 -32.65
C ASP A 154 -26.71 -24.33 -33.01
N THR A 155 -25.89 -25.20 -32.43
CA THR A 155 -25.97 -26.65 -32.65
C THR A 155 -27.30 -27.23 -32.16
N LEU A 156 -27.78 -26.79 -31.00
CA LEU A 156 -29.06 -27.20 -30.44
C LEU A 156 -30.23 -26.72 -31.31
N LEU A 157 -30.17 -25.49 -31.83
CA LEU A 157 -31.18 -24.94 -32.74
C LEU A 157 -31.22 -25.72 -34.06
N ASP A 158 -30.07 -25.99 -34.67
CA ASP A 158 -29.94 -26.80 -35.89
C ASP A 158 -30.50 -28.21 -35.70
N GLY A 159 -30.21 -28.81 -34.54
CA GLY A 159 -30.71 -30.12 -34.13
C GLY A 159 -32.19 -30.14 -33.74
N ARG A 160 -32.87 -28.98 -33.73
CA ARG A 160 -34.26 -28.82 -33.24
C ARG A 160 -34.43 -29.35 -31.81
N ALA A 161 -33.45 -29.10 -30.96
CA ALA A 161 -33.49 -29.47 -29.56
C ALA A 161 -34.69 -28.82 -28.84
N PRO A 162 -35.17 -29.41 -27.74
CA PRO A 162 -36.20 -28.82 -26.91
C PRO A 162 -35.85 -27.38 -26.46
N ALA A 163 -36.85 -26.50 -26.43
CA ALA A 163 -36.65 -25.08 -26.14
C ALA A 163 -36.05 -24.82 -24.74
N ASP A 164 -36.32 -25.69 -23.77
CA ASP A 164 -35.71 -25.65 -22.43
C ASP A 164 -34.19 -25.86 -22.49
N GLN A 165 -33.70 -26.78 -23.32
CA GLN A 165 -32.25 -27.02 -23.48
C GLN A 165 -31.55 -25.81 -24.12
N VAL A 166 -32.16 -25.23 -25.15
CA VAL A 166 -31.65 -24.02 -25.81
C VAL A 166 -31.61 -22.85 -24.83
N ALA A 167 -32.67 -22.65 -24.05
CA ALA A 167 -32.73 -21.57 -23.06
C ALA A 167 -31.67 -21.72 -21.96
N VAL A 168 -31.46 -22.94 -21.45
CA VAL A 168 -30.40 -23.23 -20.46
C VAL A 168 -29.01 -22.95 -21.03
N ALA A 169 -28.74 -23.38 -22.27
CA ALA A 169 -27.47 -23.12 -22.96
C ALA A 169 -27.23 -21.62 -23.14
N GLN A 170 -28.22 -20.87 -23.64
CA GLN A 170 -28.13 -19.43 -23.84
C GLN A 170 -27.89 -18.68 -22.53
N ALA A 171 -28.53 -19.12 -21.44
CA ALA A 171 -28.34 -18.53 -20.11
C ALA A 171 -26.90 -18.68 -19.59
N GLN A 172 -26.14 -19.69 -20.05
CA GLN A 172 -24.75 -19.87 -19.64
C GLN A 172 -23.80 -18.81 -20.21
N SER A 173 -23.99 -18.34 -21.44
CA SER A 173 -23.19 -17.25 -22.01
C SER A 173 -23.28 -15.99 -21.13
N TRP A 174 -24.50 -15.62 -20.73
CA TRP A 174 -24.72 -14.49 -19.81
C TRP A 174 -24.16 -14.73 -18.41
N ARG A 175 -24.09 -15.99 -17.96
CA ARG A 175 -23.52 -16.35 -16.66
C ARG A 175 -22.00 -16.21 -16.67
N ALA A 176 -21.32 -16.66 -17.71
CA ALA A 176 -19.89 -16.45 -17.88
C ALA A 176 -19.55 -14.94 -17.89
N GLU A 177 -20.33 -14.14 -18.60
CA GLU A 177 -20.17 -12.68 -18.59
C GLU A 177 -20.35 -12.08 -17.18
N ARG A 178 -21.35 -12.56 -16.43
CA ARG A 178 -21.57 -12.15 -15.02
C ARG A 178 -20.43 -12.57 -14.11
N VAL A 179 -19.81 -13.73 -14.33
CA VAL A 179 -18.61 -14.16 -13.57
C VAL A 179 -17.48 -13.14 -13.77
N GLY A 180 -17.15 -12.80 -15.02
CA GLY A 180 -16.10 -11.83 -15.35
C GLY A 180 -16.36 -10.44 -14.75
N ARG A 181 -17.56 -9.89 -15.01
CA ARG A 181 -17.89 -8.56 -14.48
C ARG A 181 -17.88 -8.47 -12.96
N ASN A 182 -18.27 -9.53 -12.25
CA ASN A 182 -18.29 -9.50 -10.80
C ASN A 182 -16.90 -9.73 -10.19
N VAL A 183 -16.04 -10.53 -10.82
CA VAL A 183 -14.65 -10.68 -10.38
C VAL A 183 -13.87 -9.38 -10.59
N ASP A 184 -14.11 -8.66 -11.68
CA ASP A 184 -13.52 -7.34 -11.93
C ASP A 184 -14.00 -6.30 -10.91
N LYS A 185 -15.28 -6.31 -10.55
CA LYS A 185 -15.83 -5.40 -9.53
C LYS A 185 -15.27 -5.71 -8.14
N MET A 186 -15.16 -6.99 -7.79
CA MET A 186 -14.48 -7.43 -6.57
C MET A 186 -13.03 -6.92 -6.55
N LEU A 187 -12.30 -7.09 -7.66
CA LEU A 187 -10.96 -6.56 -7.83
C LEU A 187 -10.89 -5.06 -7.91
N ALA A 188 -11.92 -4.31 -8.30
CA ALA A 188 -11.89 -2.85 -8.29
C ALA A 188 -12.12 -2.27 -6.89
N GLY A 189 -12.86 -2.98 -6.03
CA GLY A 189 -13.14 -2.57 -4.66
C GLY A 189 -14.33 -1.62 -4.55
N GLY A 190 -14.42 -0.92 -3.43
CA GLY A 190 -15.55 -0.03 -3.12
C GLY A 190 -16.74 -0.74 -2.48
N ALA A 191 -17.85 -0.01 -2.35
CA ALA A 191 -19.02 -0.42 -1.56
C ALA A 191 -19.69 -1.72 -2.07
N ASP A 192 -19.60 -2.00 -3.37
CA ASP A 192 -20.23 -3.18 -3.98
C ASP A 192 -19.29 -4.40 -4.07
N ALA A 193 -18.03 -4.30 -3.61
CA ALA A 193 -17.02 -5.33 -3.83
C ALA A 193 -17.35 -6.66 -3.15
N GLU A 194 -17.85 -6.61 -1.91
CA GLU A 194 -18.27 -7.81 -1.16
C GLU A 194 -19.46 -8.50 -1.83
N ALA A 195 -20.47 -7.72 -2.23
CA ALA A 195 -21.62 -8.24 -2.96
C ALA A 195 -21.21 -8.82 -4.33
N ALA A 196 -20.22 -8.23 -5.00
CA ALA A 196 -19.66 -8.73 -6.25
C ALA A 196 -18.91 -10.05 -6.05
N ALA A 197 -18.08 -10.18 -5.01
CA ALA A 197 -17.37 -11.42 -4.69
C ALA A 197 -18.36 -12.59 -4.44
N ASP A 198 -19.40 -12.31 -3.68
CA ASP A 198 -20.53 -13.19 -3.42
C ASP A 198 -21.23 -13.66 -4.71
N GLN A 199 -21.49 -12.70 -5.61
CA GLN A 199 -22.17 -12.96 -6.86
C GLN A 199 -21.29 -13.76 -7.83
N PHE A 200 -19.99 -13.44 -7.89
CA PHE A 200 -18.97 -14.21 -8.60
C PHE A 200 -18.98 -15.68 -8.14
N ASN A 201 -18.85 -15.92 -6.83
CA ASN A 201 -18.80 -17.26 -6.27
C ASN A 201 -20.06 -18.08 -6.61
N ARG A 202 -21.25 -17.48 -6.43
CA ARG A 202 -22.52 -18.14 -6.80
C ARG A 202 -22.62 -18.44 -8.29
N ASP A 203 -22.27 -17.49 -9.15
CA ASP A 203 -22.40 -17.67 -10.59
C ASP A 203 -21.40 -18.67 -11.15
N ALA A 204 -20.17 -18.69 -10.66
CA ALA A 204 -19.14 -19.62 -11.11
C ALA A 204 -19.48 -21.07 -10.69
N ASN A 205 -19.92 -21.28 -9.45
CA ASN A 205 -20.41 -22.58 -9.01
C ASN A 205 -21.64 -23.05 -9.79
N LEU A 206 -22.60 -22.15 -10.02
CA LEU A 206 -23.80 -22.49 -10.79
C LEU A 206 -23.48 -22.74 -12.27
N PHE A 207 -22.45 -22.09 -12.83
CA PHE A 207 -21.98 -22.35 -14.19
C PHE A 207 -21.53 -23.81 -14.33
N GLY A 208 -20.60 -24.26 -13.48
CA GLY A 208 -20.13 -25.64 -13.50
C GLY A 208 -21.25 -26.67 -13.30
N ARG A 209 -22.16 -26.41 -12.36
CA ARG A 209 -23.29 -27.32 -12.10
C ARG A 209 -24.29 -27.38 -13.26
N VAL A 210 -24.57 -26.27 -13.93
CA VAL A 210 -25.45 -26.27 -15.13
C VAL A 210 -24.75 -26.97 -16.30
N LEU A 211 -23.46 -26.74 -16.52
CA LEU A 211 -22.69 -27.42 -17.55
C LEU A 211 -22.75 -28.95 -17.37
N GLU A 212 -22.55 -29.42 -16.14
CA GLU A 212 -22.69 -30.83 -15.79
C GLU A 212 -24.13 -31.34 -15.95
N GLY A 213 -25.12 -30.54 -15.54
CA GLY A 213 -26.54 -30.81 -15.75
C GLY A 213 -26.92 -30.91 -17.23
N MET A 214 -26.33 -30.12 -18.12
CA MET A 214 -26.55 -30.24 -19.56
C MET A 214 -25.96 -31.55 -20.11
N LYS A 215 -24.82 -32.00 -19.58
CA LYS A 215 -24.16 -33.25 -20.00
C LYS A 215 -24.88 -34.50 -19.51
N ASN A 216 -25.38 -34.50 -18.27
CA ASN A 216 -25.85 -35.70 -17.58
C ASN A 216 -27.31 -35.64 -17.10
N GLY A 217 -27.92 -34.45 -17.12
CA GLY A 217 -29.21 -34.16 -16.50
C GLY A 217 -29.04 -33.71 -15.05
N ASP A 218 -29.84 -32.75 -14.60
CA ASP A 218 -29.95 -32.35 -13.19
C ASP A 218 -31.43 -32.09 -12.86
N ILE A 219 -32.06 -33.04 -12.15
CA ILE A 219 -33.48 -32.95 -11.77
C ILE A 219 -33.73 -31.79 -10.81
N ALA A 220 -32.79 -31.50 -9.91
CA ALA A 220 -32.93 -30.42 -8.94
C ALA A 220 -32.86 -29.03 -9.60
N LEU A 221 -32.17 -28.91 -10.73
CA LEU A 221 -32.18 -27.70 -11.57
C LEU A 221 -33.23 -27.72 -12.70
N GLY A 222 -33.94 -28.83 -12.87
CA GLY A 222 -34.87 -29.01 -13.99
C GLY A 222 -34.17 -29.03 -15.35
N ILE A 223 -32.91 -29.49 -15.42
CA ILE A 223 -32.12 -29.52 -16.65
C ILE A 223 -32.19 -30.92 -17.26
N SER A 224 -32.74 -30.98 -18.47
CA SER A 224 -32.76 -32.18 -19.30
C SER A 224 -31.39 -32.41 -19.93
N ARG A 225 -30.96 -33.68 -19.96
CA ARG A 225 -29.71 -34.09 -20.63
C ARG A 225 -29.74 -33.78 -22.13
N VAL A 226 -28.70 -33.13 -22.63
CA VAL A 226 -28.47 -32.91 -24.06
C VAL A 226 -28.08 -34.22 -24.75
N THR A 227 -28.80 -34.56 -25.81
CA THR A 227 -28.64 -35.82 -26.56
C THR A 227 -27.98 -35.66 -27.94
N ASP A 228 -27.99 -34.46 -28.53
CA ASP A 228 -27.32 -34.18 -29.80
C ASP A 228 -25.81 -34.39 -29.65
N SER A 229 -25.21 -35.22 -30.52
CA SER A 229 -23.80 -35.62 -30.37
C SER A 229 -22.81 -34.48 -30.57
N ARG A 230 -23.11 -33.52 -31.46
CA ARG A 230 -22.23 -32.36 -31.72
C ARG A 230 -22.28 -31.39 -30.55
N ALA A 231 -23.48 -31.15 -30.00
CA ALA A 231 -23.65 -30.32 -28.82
C ALA A 231 -22.93 -30.94 -27.61
N ARG A 232 -23.01 -32.27 -27.44
CA ARG A 232 -22.29 -32.98 -26.39
C ARG A 232 -20.77 -32.86 -26.50
N GLU A 233 -20.21 -33.00 -27.70
CA GLU A 233 -18.77 -32.81 -27.92
C GLU A 233 -18.33 -31.39 -27.54
N SER A 234 -19.12 -30.38 -27.90
CA SER A 234 -18.86 -28.99 -27.52
C SER A 234 -18.94 -28.79 -26.01
N LEU A 235 -19.92 -29.41 -25.32
CA LEU A 235 -20.04 -29.36 -23.85
C LEU A 235 -18.85 -30.02 -23.15
N GLU A 236 -18.28 -31.10 -23.70
CA GLU A 236 -17.05 -31.69 -23.15
C GLU A 236 -15.86 -30.74 -23.30
N GLN A 237 -15.71 -30.09 -24.45
CA GLN A 237 -14.64 -29.10 -24.67
C GLN A 237 -14.76 -27.93 -23.69
N ILE A 238 -15.97 -27.40 -23.50
CA ILE A 238 -16.25 -26.35 -22.50
C ILE A 238 -15.89 -26.84 -21.10
N SER A 239 -16.23 -28.09 -20.76
CA SER A 239 -15.92 -28.70 -19.46
C SER A 239 -14.42 -28.72 -19.17
N THR A 240 -13.60 -29.10 -20.16
CA THR A 240 -12.13 -29.08 -20.03
C THR A 240 -11.60 -27.66 -19.86
N GLN A 241 -12.12 -26.69 -20.61
CA GLN A 241 -11.66 -25.30 -20.50
C GLN A 241 -12.07 -24.65 -19.16
N PHE A 242 -13.25 -25.00 -18.67
CA PHE A 242 -13.81 -24.51 -17.41
C PHE A 242 -13.13 -25.13 -16.18
N GLU A 243 -12.43 -26.26 -16.29
CA GLU A 243 -11.78 -26.93 -15.16
C GLU A 243 -10.86 -25.98 -14.36
N PHE A 244 -10.06 -25.18 -15.06
CA PHE A 244 -9.24 -24.16 -14.42
C PHE A 244 -10.09 -23.14 -13.65
N VAL A 245 -11.14 -22.61 -14.28
CA VAL A 245 -12.05 -21.65 -13.64
C VAL A 245 -12.64 -22.25 -12.37
N SER A 246 -13.15 -23.47 -12.45
CA SER A 246 -13.73 -24.18 -11.31
C SER A 246 -12.74 -24.36 -10.16
N ASN A 247 -11.49 -24.70 -10.45
CA ASN A 247 -10.46 -24.88 -9.44
C ASN A 247 -10.06 -23.53 -8.82
N SER A 248 -10.01 -22.48 -9.64
CA SER A 248 -9.68 -21.12 -9.21
C SER A 248 -10.78 -20.41 -8.42
N VAL A 249 -12.05 -20.83 -8.49
CA VAL A 249 -13.15 -20.19 -7.74
C VAL A 249 -12.90 -20.21 -6.24
N GLN A 250 -12.49 -21.37 -5.71
CA GLN A 250 -12.22 -21.51 -4.28
C GLN A 250 -10.99 -20.68 -3.87
N GLU A 251 -9.93 -20.72 -4.68
CA GLU A 251 -8.70 -19.95 -4.49
C GLU A 251 -8.99 -18.43 -4.45
N ILE A 252 -9.79 -17.93 -5.38
CA ILE A 252 -10.23 -16.53 -5.42
C ILE A 252 -11.03 -16.18 -4.16
N PHE A 253 -11.99 -17.03 -3.78
CA PHE A 253 -12.84 -16.81 -2.62
C PHE A 253 -12.00 -16.74 -1.32
N ASP A 254 -11.04 -17.65 -1.16
CA ASP A 254 -10.18 -17.71 0.02
C ASP A 254 -9.19 -16.53 0.10
N ALA A 255 -8.78 -15.98 -1.04
CA ALA A 255 -7.92 -14.81 -1.12
C ALA A 255 -8.67 -13.47 -0.89
N THR A 256 -9.99 -13.45 -1.10
CA THR A 256 -10.82 -12.23 -1.03
C THR A 256 -10.70 -11.46 0.29
N PRO A 257 -10.73 -12.11 1.48
CA PRO A 257 -10.59 -11.39 2.75
C PRO A 257 -9.24 -10.67 2.90
N ALA A 258 -8.15 -11.22 2.35
CA ALA A 258 -6.83 -10.59 2.41
C ALA A 258 -6.80 -9.30 1.56
N LEU A 259 -7.36 -9.34 0.35
CA LEU A 259 -7.49 -8.16 -0.51
C LEU A 259 -8.34 -7.08 0.18
N PHE A 260 -9.47 -7.44 0.79
CA PHE A 260 -10.32 -6.47 1.50
C PHE A 260 -9.61 -5.82 2.69
N ARG A 261 -8.86 -6.58 3.49
CA ARG A 261 -8.06 -6.00 4.59
C ARG A 261 -7.03 -5.01 4.06
N ALA A 262 -6.26 -5.39 3.05
CA ALA A 262 -5.24 -4.52 2.47
C ALA A 262 -5.84 -3.24 1.87
N ARG A 263 -7.01 -3.33 1.23
CA ARG A 263 -7.73 -2.13 0.75
C ARG A 263 -8.19 -1.23 1.87
N GLN A 264 -8.77 -1.79 2.92
CA GLN A 264 -9.19 -1.01 4.07
C GLN A 264 -7.99 -0.31 4.73
N ALA A 265 -6.84 -0.98 4.78
CA ALA A 265 -5.59 -0.39 5.24
C ALA A 265 -5.12 0.75 4.33
N SER A 266 -5.19 0.58 3.00
CA SER A 266 -4.89 1.64 2.03
C SER A 266 -5.82 2.85 2.17
N ASP A 267 -7.11 2.63 2.38
CA ASP A 267 -8.08 3.71 2.62
C ASP A 267 -7.77 4.46 3.92
N ARG A 268 -7.43 3.72 5.00
CA ARG A 268 -6.99 4.34 6.25
C ARG A 268 -5.70 5.13 6.10
N ILE A 269 -4.74 4.67 5.29
CA ILE A 269 -3.51 5.45 4.98
C ILE A 269 -3.89 6.76 4.31
N LEU A 270 -4.79 6.72 3.32
CA LEU A 270 -5.28 7.93 2.64
C LEU A 270 -5.96 8.89 3.63
N ASP A 271 -6.84 8.38 4.49
CA ASP A 271 -7.56 9.15 5.49
C ASP A 271 -6.63 9.74 6.58
N GLN A 272 -5.57 9.03 6.96
CA GLN A 272 -4.58 9.45 7.96
C GLN A 272 -3.49 10.37 7.40
N SER A 273 -3.32 10.43 6.08
CA SER A 273 -2.26 11.20 5.43
C SER A 273 -2.28 12.71 5.75
N PRO A 274 -3.44 13.39 5.83
CA PRO A 274 -3.48 14.80 6.24
C PRO A 274 -2.92 15.02 7.66
N ALA A 275 -3.29 14.17 8.62
CA ALA A 275 -2.81 14.27 10.00
C ALA A 275 -1.31 13.99 10.11
N LEU A 276 -0.81 13.02 9.35
CA LEU A 276 0.63 12.76 9.24
C LEU A 276 1.38 13.99 8.70
N LEU A 277 0.91 14.59 7.60
CA LEU A 277 1.51 15.80 7.02
C LEU A 277 1.48 16.99 8.00
N GLU A 278 0.39 17.16 8.74
CA GLU A 278 0.27 18.18 9.78
C GLU A 278 1.30 17.97 10.89
N SER A 279 1.48 16.73 11.37
CA SER A 279 2.49 16.41 12.37
C SER A 279 3.93 16.65 11.89
N ILE A 280 4.24 16.38 10.62
CA ILE A 280 5.54 16.67 9.98
C ILE A 280 5.79 18.19 9.90
N ASN A 281 4.75 18.95 9.57
CA ASN A 281 4.83 20.42 9.55
C ASN A 281 5.05 20.98 10.96
N GLY A 282 4.36 20.45 11.97
CA GLY A 282 4.58 20.80 13.37
C GLY A 282 6.02 20.52 13.82
N LEU A 283 6.61 19.39 13.42
CA LEU A 283 8.04 19.13 13.64
C LEU A 283 8.92 20.18 12.95
N SER A 284 8.66 20.49 11.69
CA SER A 284 9.44 21.46 10.91
C SER A 284 9.40 22.87 11.54
N GLU A 285 8.23 23.30 12.01
CA GLU A 285 8.03 24.57 12.70
C GLU A 285 8.74 24.59 14.06
N ALA A 286 8.63 23.51 14.83
CA ALA A 286 9.32 23.37 16.11
C ALA A 286 10.84 23.45 15.95
N ILE A 287 11.42 22.76 14.96
CA ILE A 287 12.85 22.82 14.64
C ILE A 287 13.25 24.25 14.24
N SER A 288 12.45 24.91 13.39
CA SER A 288 12.71 26.28 12.94
C SER A 288 12.64 27.32 14.06
N ALA A 289 11.90 27.04 15.13
CA ALA A 289 11.78 27.90 16.30
C ALA A 289 12.92 27.72 17.32
N LEU A 290 13.69 26.62 17.26
CA LEU A 290 14.78 26.33 18.21
C LEU A 290 15.80 27.48 18.34
N PRO A 291 16.30 28.11 17.24
CA PRO A 291 17.26 29.21 17.37
C PRO A 291 16.74 30.40 18.18
N ALA A 292 15.43 30.68 18.13
CA ALA A 292 14.82 31.76 18.89
C ALA A 292 14.60 31.38 20.37
N ASN A 293 14.38 30.10 20.66
CA ASN A 293 14.11 29.57 21.99
C ASN A 293 15.38 29.22 22.79
N ARG A 294 16.51 28.98 22.11
CA ARG A 294 17.85 28.90 22.71
C ARG A 294 18.27 30.29 23.19
N THR A 295 17.71 30.74 24.30
CA THR A 295 18.22 31.92 24.98
C THR A 295 19.67 31.64 25.40
N LEU A 296 20.57 32.59 25.15
CA LEU A 296 21.97 32.53 25.59
C LEU A 296 21.96 32.18 27.08
N SER A 297 22.30 30.95 27.42
CA SER A 297 22.30 30.48 28.80
C SER A 297 23.30 31.37 29.56
N ASN A 298 22.76 32.23 30.43
CA ASN A 298 23.52 33.05 31.38
C ASN A 298 24.23 32.15 32.39
#